data_AF-A0A0J8U325-F1
#
_entry.id   AF-A0A0J8U325-F1
#
_cell.length_a   1.000
_cell.length_b   1.000
_cell.length_c   1.000
_cell.angle_alpha   90.00
_cell.angle_beta   90.00
_cell.angle_gamma   90.00
#
_symmetry.space_group_name_H-M   'P 1'
#
loop_
_entity.id
_entity.type
_entity.pdbx_description
1 polymer ?
#
loop_
_entity_poly.entity_id
_entity_poly.type
_entity_poly.pdbx_seq_one_letter_code
_entity_poly.pdbx_strand_id
1 'polypeptide(L)'
;MPEYNEPHIWTGRAHQPQPGRFVDTRIDAHPAVAEFGGLEAHVTVTENAGGEYLGWVDAGCEDDPPVMIQHEKIFEISFPYGSAAEVRAGRGSIVRLSVTAAEV
;
A
#
# COMPACT_ATOMS: atom_id res chain seq x y z
N MET A 1 23.07 -6.05 -18.02
CA MET A 1 21.65 -6.45 -17.95
C MET A 1 21.09 -5.74 -16.74
N PRO A 2 20.03 -4.94 -16.82
CA PRO A 2 19.41 -4.44 -15.59
C PRO A 2 18.89 -5.66 -14.84
N GLU A 3 19.31 -5.81 -13.58
CA GLU A 3 18.72 -6.77 -12.66
C GLU A 3 17.27 -6.33 -12.49
N TYR A 4 16.34 -7.09 -13.08
CA TYR A 4 14.94 -6.96 -12.73
C TYR A 4 14.81 -7.57 -11.34
N ASN A 5 14.88 -6.73 -10.30
CA ASN A 5 14.44 -7.16 -8.98
C ASN A 5 13.02 -7.68 -9.12
N GLU A 6 12.79 -8.87 -8.57
CA GLU A 6 11.44 -9.42 -8.49
C GLU A 6 10.57 -8.43 -7.70
N PRO A 7 9.33 -8.16 -8.15
CA PRO A 7 8.46 -7.23 -7.46
C PRO A 7 8.14 -7.78 -6.07
N HIS A 8 8.17 -6.92 -5.05
CA HIS A 8 7.75 -7.32 -3.71
C HIS A 8 6.25 -7.64 -3.67
N ILE A 9 5.91 -8.69 -2.92
CA ILE A 9 4.54 -9.19 -2.76
C ILE A 9 4.26 -9.39 -1.28
N TRP A 10 3.12 -8.88 -0.82
CA TRP A 10 2.66 -9.01 0.56
C TRP A 10 1.22 -9.48 0.63
N THR A 11 0.89 -10.13 1.73
CA THR A 11 -0.49 -10.46 2.09
C THR A 11 -1.10 -9.38 2.98
N GLY A 12 -2.37 -9.08 2.78
CA GLY A 12 -3.03 -8.04 3.55
C GLY A 12 -4.52 -8.25 3.75
N ARG A 13 -5.09 -7.26 4.42
CA ARG A 13 -6.52 -7.11 4.67
C ARG A 13 -6.97 -5.74 4.19
N ALA A 14 -8.17 -5.64 3.65
CA ALA A 14 -8.73 -4.37 3.19
C ALA A 14 -10.24 -4.31 3.44
N HIS A 15 -10.77 -3.09 3.53
CA HIS A 15 -12.20 -2.86 3.42
C HIS A 15 -12.59 -2.85 1.94
N GLN A 16 -13.70 -3.49 1.59
CA GLN A 16 -14.16 -3.63 0.21
C GLN A 16 -15.57 -3.04 0.04
N PRO A 17 -15.69 -1.72 -0.15
CA PRO A 17 -16.98 -1.08 -0.30
C PRO A 17 -17.71 -1.48 -1.59
N GLN A 18 -16.97 -1.94 -2.61
CA GLN A 18 -17.51 -2.40 -3.90
C GLN A 18 -16.65 -3.56 -4.46
N PRO A 19 -17.22 -4.48 -5.25
CA PRO A 19 -16.46 -5.53 -5.92
C PRO A 19 -15.25 -4.96 -6.68
N GLY A 20 -14.05 -5.52 -6.44
CA GLY A 20 -12.80 -5.09 -7.06
C GLY A 20 -12.21 -3.76 -6.59
N ARG A 21 -12.84 -3.04 -5.64
CA ARG A 21 -12.31 -1.78 -5.09
C ARG A 21 -11.97 -1.95 -3.62
N PHE A 22 -10.71 -1.75 -3.28
CA PHE A 22 -10.19 -1.89 -1.92
C PHE A 22 -9.85 -0.52 -1.34
N VAL A 23 -10.14 -0.32 -0.06
CA VAL A 23 -9.75 0.86 0.73
C VAL A 23 -9.23 0.40 2.09
N ASP A 24 -8.59 1.30 2.83
CA ASP A 24 -8.03 1.01 4.16
C ASP A 24 -7.17 -0.27 4.19
N THR A 25 -6.37 -0.48 3.14
CA THR A 25 -5.54 -1.67 2.98
C THR A 25 -4.40 -1.69 3.99
N ARG A 26 -4.22 -2.83 4.66
CA ARG A 26 -3.17 -3.06 5.65
C ARG A 26 -2.49 -4.40 5.40
N ILE A 27 -1.17 -4.35 5.28
CA ILE A 27 -0.32 -5.55 5.21
C ILE A 27 -0.21 -6.16 6.61
N ASP A 28 -0.29 -7.49 6.70
CA ASP A 28 -0.13 -8.26 7.94
C ASP A 28 -0.96 -7.74 9.13
N ALA A 29 -2.16 -7.25 8.84
CA ALA A 29 -3.05 -6.69 9.85
C ALA A 29 -3.40 -7.75 10.91
N HIS A 30 -3.11 -7.45 12.17
CA HIS A 30 -3.52 -8.31 13.28
C HIS A 30 -5.04 -8.55 13.25
N PRO A 31 -5.55 -9.77 13.51
CA PRO A 31 -6.97 -10.10 13.38
C PRO A 31 -7.91 -9.13 14.11
N ALA A 32 -7.56 -8.72 15.34
CA ALA A 32 -8.36 -7.75 16.11
C ALA A 32 -8.42 -6.36 15.45
N VAL A 33 -7.36 -5.92 14.76
CA VAL A 33 -7.34 -4.66 14.01
C VAL A 33 -8.18 -4.80 12.74
N ALA A 34 -8.09 -5.94 12.06
CA ALA A 34 -8.89 -6.22 10.87
C ALA A 34 -10.38 -6.26 11.21
N GLU A 35 -10.77 -6.86 12.35
CA GLU A 35 -12.15 -6.89 12.81
C GLU A 35 -12.66 -5.48 13.17
N PHE A 36 -11.92 -4.75 14.00
CA PHE A 36 -12.31 -3.39 14.41
C PHE A 36 -12.39 -2.42 13.22
N GLY A 37 -11.46 -2.53 12.28
CA GLY A 37 -11.38 -1.71 11.09
C GLY A 37 -12.35 -2.11 9.97
N GLY A 38 -13.12 -3.19 10.14
CA GLY A 38 -13.95 -3.71 9.05
C GLY A 38 -13.12 -4.02 7.80
N LEU A 39 -11.99 -4.72 7.97
CA LEU A 39 -11.12 -5.15 6.88
C LEU A 39 -11.46 -6.59 6.51
N GLU A 40 -12.62 -6.81 5.90
CA GLU A 40 -13.16 -8.14 5.62
C GLU A 40 -12.44 -8.89 4.49
N ALA A 41 -11.89 -8.18 3.51
CA ALA A 41 -11.31 -8.78 2.32
C ALA A 41 -9.86 -9.20 2.55
N HIS A 42 -9.51 -10.42 2.16
CA HIS A 42 -8.11 -10.83 1.99
C HIS A 42 -7.59 -10.31 0.63
N VAL A 43 -6.40 -9.71 0.65
CA VAL A 43 -5.82 -9.13 -0.56
C VAL A 43 -4.35 -9.52 -0.72
N THR A 44 -3.91 -9.55 -1.98
CA THR A 44 -2.49 -9.57 -2.35
C THR A 44 -2.10 -8.15 -2.79
N VAL A 45 -1.04 -7.63 -2.18
CA VAL A 45 -0.44 -6.33 -2.50
C VAL A 45 0.87 -6.58 -3.23
N THR A 46 1.07 -5.97 -4.40
CA THR A 46 2.26 -6.18 -5.22
C THR A 46 2.82 -4.86 -5.70
N GLU A 47 4.14 -4.68 -5.62
CA GLU A 47 4.80 -3.58 -6.31
C GLU A 47 4.62 -3.69 -7.81
N ASN A 48 4.00 -2.67 -8.41
CA ASN A 48 3.67 -2.65 -9.82
C ASN A 48 3.67 -1.21 -10.33
N ALA A 49 4.54 -0.93 -11.31
CA ALA A 49 4.64 0.38 -11.94
C ALA A 49 3.33 0.85 -12.62
N GLY A 50 2.43 -0.08 -12.99
CA GLY A 50 1.11 0.22 -13.53
C GLY A 50 -0.02 0.19 -12.50
N GLY A 51 0.28 -0.04 -11.21
CA GLY A 51 -0.72 -0.16 -10.15
C GLY A 51 -1.46 1.15 -9.85
N GLU A 52 -2.70 1.07 -9.37
CA GLU A 52 -3.55 2.23 -9.09
C GLU A 52 -3.41 2.77 -7.64
N TYR A 53 -2.69 2.03 -6.80
CA TYR A 53 -2.46 2.36 -5.41
C TYR A 53 -1.04 2.89 -5.23
N LEU A 54 -0.88 3.76 -4.23
CA LEU A 54 0.41 4.26 -3.79
C LEU A 54 0.66 3.78 -2.37
N GLY A 55 1.89 3.34 -2.14
CA GLY A 55 2.45 2.99 -0.84
C GLY A 55 3.44 4.04 -0.38
N TRP A 56 3.38 4.43 0.89
CA TRP A 56 4.44 5.20 1.55
C TRP A 56 5.38 4.27 2.31
N VAL A 57 6.68 4.41 2.07
CA VAL A 57 7.74 3.68 2.78
C VAL A 57 8.59 4.72 3.51
N ASP A 58 8.71 4.58 4.83
CA ASP A 58 9.53 5.49 5.64
C ASP A 58 11.02 5.35 5.31
N ALA A 59 11.77 6.45 5.44
CA ALA A 59 13.21 6.42 5.18
C ALA A 59 13.93 5.50 6.18
N GLY A 60 14.80 4.61 5.66
CA GLY A 60 15.49 3.60 6.45
C GLY A 60 14.68 2.31 6.68
N CYS A 61 13.49 2.20 6.09
CA CYS A 61 12.60 1.04 6.12
C CYS A 61 12.34 0.51 4.69
N GLU A 62 13.30 0.64 3.77
CA GLU A 62 13.11 0.29 2.35
C GLU A 62 12.87 -1.20 2.11
N ASP A 63 13.29 -2.06 3.05
CA ASP A 63 13.05 -3.50 3.02
C ASP A 63 11.74 -3.92 3.72
N ASP A 64 11.04 -2.97 4.38
CA ASP A 64 9.78 -3.20 5.08
C ASP A 64 8.58 -2.94 4.16
N PRO A 65 7.40 -3.54 4.46
CA PRO A 65 6.18 -3.22 3.73
C PRO A 65 5.77 -1.74 3.88
N PRO A 66 5.10 -1.15 2.87
CA PRO A 66 4.59 0.22 2.97
C PRO A 66 3.67 0.43 4.18
N VAL A 67 3.94 1.45 4.98
CA VAL A 67 3.21 1.76 6.22
C VAL A 67 1.84 2.40 5.97
N MET A 68 1.62 2.90 4.75
CA MET A 68 0.35 3.46 4.31
C MET A 68 0.11 3.09 2.85
N ILE A 69 -1.06 2.53 2.56
CA ILE A 69 -1.49 2.16 1.20
C ILE A 69 -2.81 2.84 0.91
N GLN A 70 -2.87 3.64 -0.15
CA GLN A 70 -4.11 4.30 -0.58
C GLN A 70 -4.20 4.40 -2.09
N HIS A 71 -5.42 4.58 -2.59
CA HIS A 71 -5.65 4.89 -3.99
C HIS A 71 -5.01 6.24 -4.34
N GLU A 72 -4.35 6.35 -5.51
CA GLU A 72 -3.59 7.54 -5.93
C GLU A 72 -4.38 8.86 -5.75
N LYS A 73 -5.66 8.87 -6.15
CA LYS A 73 -6.58 10.02 -6.02
C LYS A 73 -6.74 10.62 -4.61
N ILE A 74 -6.43 9.88 -3.54
CA ILE A 74 -6.57 10.34 -2.15
C ILE A 74 -5.24 10.39 -1.40
N PHE A 75 -4.17 9.78 -1.92
CA PHE A 75 -2.88 9.63 -1.25
C PHE A 75 -2.28 10.98 -0.79
N GLU A 76 -2.40 12.03 -1.62
CA GLU A 76 -1.90 13.37 -1.30
C GLU A 76 -2.57 14.01 -0.07
N ILE A 77 -3.79 13.60 0.28
CA ILE A 77 -4.52 14.15 1.44
C ILE A 77 -3.78 13.83 2.74
N SER A 78 -3.03 12.73 2.78
CA SER A 78 -2.25 12.31 3.94
C SER A 78 -0.98 13.14 4.17
N PHE A 79 -0.60 14.01 3.25
CA PHE A 79 0.62 14.81 3.32
C PHE A 79 0.31 16.31 3.35
N PRO A 80 0.35 16.98 4.51
CA PRO A 80 0.00 18.40 4.63
C PRO A 80 0.78 19.32 3.70
N TYR A 81 2.01 18.94 3.33
CA TYR A 81 2.90 19.69 2.44
C TYR A 81 3.07 19.05 1.06
N GLY A 82 2.30 18.00 0.76
CA GLY A 82 2.38 17.19 -0.45
C GLY A 82 3.46 16.12 -0.40
N SER A 83 3.18 14.95 -0.97
CA SER A 83 4.06 13.78 -0.89
C SER A 83 5.45 14.05 -1.51
N ALA A 84 5.51 14.80 -2.61
CA ALA A 84 6.76 15.19 -3.27
C ALA A 84 7.65 16.11 -2.41
N ALA A 85 7.09 16.87 -1.47
CA ALA A 85 7.89 17.65 -0.52
C ALA A 85 8.54 16.74 0.54
N GLU A 86 7.79 15.76 1.03
CA GLU A 86 8.26 14.78 2.02
C GLU A 86 9.38 13.89 1.44
N VAL A 87 9.23 13.44 0.19
CA VAL A 87 10.29 12.71 -0.53
C VAL A 87 11.55 13.56 -0.69
N ARG A 88 11.43 14.83 -1.11
CA ARG A 88 12.58 15.74 -1.21
C ARG A 88 13.24 16.04 0.13
N ALA A 89 12.48 15.99 1.22
CA ALA A 89 12.99 16.13 2.57
C ALA A 89 13.68 14.84 3.09
N GLY A 90 13.69 13.75 2.30
CA GLY A 90 14.31 12.49 2.66
C GLY A 90 13.57 11.73 3.75
N ARG A 91 12.26 11.96 3.90
CA ARG A 91 11.45 11.30 4.94
C ARG A 91 10.95 9.92 4.55
N GLY A 92 11.00 9.60 3.26
CA GLY A 92 10.57 8.33 2.74
C GLY A 92 10.45 8.36 1.22
N SER A 93 9.85 7.31 0.69
CA SER A 93 9.64 7.10 -0.73
C SER A 93 8.21 6.65 -1.03
N ILE A 94 7.83 6.77 -2.30
CA ILE A 94 6.52 6.35 -2.79
C ILE A 94 6.74 5.17 -3.73
N VAL A 95 6.06 4.07 -3.45
CA VAL A 95 6.00 2.91 -4.35
C VAL A 95 4.61 2.80 -4.96
N ARG A 96 4.53 2.27 -6.18
CA ARG A 96 3.26 2.06 -6.86
C ARG A 96 2.85 0.59 -6.72
N LEU A 97 1.58 0.37 -6.39
CA LEU A 97 1.07 -0.91 -5.91
C LEU A 97 -0.19 -1.32 -6.69
N SER A 98 -0.32 -2.62 -6.92
CA SER A 98 -1.60 -3.26 -7.25
C SER A 98 -2.14 -3.95 -6.00
N VAL A 99 -3.43 -3.78 -5.72
CA VAL A 99 -4.15 -4.50 -4.66
C VAL A 99 -5.24 -5.33 -5.31
N THR A 100 -5.19 -6.64 -5.10
CA THR A 100 -6.12 -7.61 -5.72
C THR A 100 -6.70 -8.54 -4.67
N ALA A 101 -7.88 -9.10 -4.90
CA ALA A 101 -8.42 -10.14 -4.03
C ALA A 101 -7.45 -11.33 -3.97
N ALA A 102 -7.18 -11.84 -2.77
CA ALA A 102 -6.46 -13.10 -2.64
C ALA A 102 -7.39 -14.27 -2.98
N GLU A 103 -6.89 -15.29 -3.67
CA GLU A 103 -7.58 -16.58 -3.76
C GLU A 103 -7.54 -17.23 -2.38
N VAL A 104 -8.71 -17.55 -1.82
CA VAL A 104 -8.89 -18.17 -0.49
C VAL A 104 -9.30 -19.62 -0.64
#